data_AF-A0A373S8J4-F1
#
_entry.id   AF-A0A373S8J4-F1
#
_cell.length_a   1.000
_cell.length_b   1.000
_cell.length_c   1.000
_cell.angle_alpha   90.00
_cell.angle_beta   90.00
_cell.angle_gamma   90.00
#
_symmetry.space_group_name_H-M   'P 1'
#
loop_
_entity.id
_entity.type
_entity.pdbx_description
1 polymer ?
#
loop_
_entity_poly.entity_id
_entity_poly.type
_entity_poly.pdbx_seq_one_letter_code
_entity_poly.pdbx_strand_id
1 'polypeptide(L)'
;MRDKDVIQHIQDLCRERSWTYYRLAKEADIPYSTLNNMVNRTNIPTIPTLQKLCDAFGITLADFFLDEPDALQLTEGQQEIITLYNNLSLEKKKILKAYMKGLLMEV
;
A
#
# COMPACT_ATOMS: atom_id res chain seq x y z
N MET A 1 -17.25 -10.63 1.72
CA MET A 1 -17.57 -9.50 2.62
C MET A 1 -16.41 -9.38 3.61
N ARG A 2 -15.72 -8.23 3.60
CA ARG A 2 -14.39 -7.99 4.18
C ARG A 2 -14.43 -6.94 5.30
N ASP A 3 -15.51 -6.91 6.08
CA ASP A 3 -15.68 -5.89 7.14
C ASP A 3 -14.67 -6.03 8.29
N LYS A 4 -13.95 -7.17 8.37
CA LYS A 4 -12.87 -7.42 9.34
C LYS A 4 -11.49 -6.91 8.91
N ASP A 5 -11.30 -6.45 7.67
CA ASP A 5 -9.94 -6.21 7.15
C ASP A 5 -9.43 -4.79 7.47
N VAL A 6 -10.30 -3.78 7.45
CA VAL A 6 -9.89 -2.37 7.68
C VAL A 6 -9.37 -2.15 9.09
N ILE A 7 -10.08 -2.66 10.11
CA ILE A 7 -9.67 -2.51 11.50
C ILE A 7 -8.39 -3.31 11.76
N GLN A 8 -8.29 -4.52 11.21
CA GLN A 8 -7.10 -5.35 11.37
C GLN A 8 -5.87 -4.67 10.76
N HIS A 9 -6.00 -4.10 9.55
CA HIS A 9 -4.93 -3.35 8.90
C HIS A 9 -4.47 -2.13 9.72
N ILE A 10 -5.40 -1.38 10.33
CA ILE A 10 -5.05 -0.27 11.25
C ILE A 10 -4.25 -0.79 12.47
N GLN A 11 -4.64 -1.95 13.02
CA GLN A 11 -3.92 -2.57 14.14
C GLN A 11 -2.52 -3.03 13.74
N ASP A 12 -2.37 -3.59 12.54
CA ASP A 12 -1.09 -4.08 12.03
C ASP A 12 -0.14 -2.92 11.74
N LEU A 13 -0.60 -1.83 11.10
CA LEU A 13 0.18 -0.59 10.94
C LEU A 13 0.62 0.01 12.29
N CYS A 14 -0.24 -0.05 13.31
CA CYS A 14 0.13 0.36 14.66
C CYS A 14 1.21 -0.55 15.26
N ARG A 15 1.10 -1.87 15.06
CA ARG A 15 2.05 -2.86 15.58
C ARG A 15 3.42 -2.70 14.93
N GLU A 16 3.48 -2.57 13.61
CA GLU A 16 4.71 -2.34 12.84
C GLU A 16 5.47 -1.10 13.32
N ARG A 17 4.74 -0.02 13.61
CA ARG A 17 5.31 1.25 14.04
C ARG A 17 5.49 1.36 15.55
N SER A 18 5.12 0.33 16.32
CA SER A 18 5.08 0.35 17.79
C SER A 18 4.27 1.53 18.35
N TRP A 19 3.14 1.85 17.70
CA TRP A 19 2.25 2.93 18.10
C TRP A 19 1.16 2.42 19.04
N THR A 20 0.88 3.22 20.08
CA THR A 20 -0.32 3.04 20.89
C THR A 20 -1.52 3.68 20.18
N TYR A 21 -2.72 3.18 20.43
CA TYR A 21 -3.94 3.83 19.93
C TYR A 21 -4.07 5.28 20.39
N TYR A 22 -3.55 5.59 21.58
CA TYR A 22 -3.49 6.98 22.07
C TYR A 22 -2.63 7.86 21.17
N ARG A 23 -1.45 7.36 20.76
CA ARG A 23 -0.58 8.07 19.81
C ARG A 23 -1.26 8.24 18.46
N LEU A 24 -1.85 7.18 17.91
CA LEU A 24 -2.58 7.25 16.64
C LEU A 24 -3.72 8.29 16.69
N ALA A 25 -4.53 8.29 17.74
CA ALA A 25 -5.62 9.23 17.91
C ALA A 25 -5.12 10.69 17.92
N LYS A 26 -3.98 10.94 18.56
CA LYS A 26 -3.35 12.26 18.63
C LYS A 26 -2.81 12.71 17.27
N GLU A 27 -2.11 11.84 16.55
CA GLU A 27 -1.54 12.14 15.23
C GLU A 27 -2.63 12.30 14.16
N ALA A 28 -3.71 11.52 14.24
CA ALA A 28 -4.83 11.58 13.28
C ALA A 28 -5.86 12.66 13.59
N ASP A 29 -5.69 13.43 14.67
CA ASP A 29 -6.65 14.44 15.11
C ASP A 29 -8.09 13.86 15.24
N ILE A 30 -8.19 12.73 15.95
CA ILE A 30 -9.44 12.02 16.22
C ILE A 30 -9.55 11.78 17.74
N PRO A 31 -10.73 11.95 18.36
CA PRO A 31 -10.90 11.64 19.77
C PRO A 31 -10.54 10.18 20.07
N TYR A 32 -9.76 9.94 21.13
CA TYR A 32 -9.39 8.58 21.56
C TYR A 32 -10.61 7.68 21.77
N SER A 33 -11.70 8.21 22.32
CA SER A 33 -12.96 7.50 22.49
C SER A 33 -13.57 7.03 21.16
N THR A 34 -13.39 7.79 20.09
CA THR A 34 -13.85 7.45 18.75
C THR A 34 -13.02 6.32 18.16
N LEU A 35 -11.69 6.42 18.23
CA LEU A 35 -10.78 5.37 17.78
C LEU A 35 -10.98 4.08 18.58
N ASN A 36 -11.12 4.16 19.90
CA ASN A 36 -11.33 3.01 20.76
C ASN A 36 -12.68 2.33 20.49
N ASN A 37 -13.74 3.10 20.22
CA ASN A 37 -15.02 2.53 19.80
C ASN A 37 -14.93 1.87 18.42
N MET A 38 -14.22 2.48 17.47
CA MET A 38 -14.02 1.96 16.12
C MET A 38 -13.31 0.59 16.15
N VAL A 39 -12.23 0.48 16.92
CA VAL A 39 -11.43 -0.75 17.04
C VAL A 39 -12.20 -1.84 17.80
N ASN A 40 -12.86 -1.51 18.93
CA ASN A 40 -13.49 -2.53 19.78
C ASN A 40 -14.89 -2.96 19.30
N ARG A 41 -15.65 -2.07 18.64
CA ARG A 41 -17.01 -2.37 18.18
C ARG A 41 -17.08 -2.74 16.70
N THR A 42 -15.91 -2.85 16.04
CA THR A 42 -15.81 -3.15 14.60
C THR A 42 -16.61 -2.17 13.73
N ASN A 43 -16.74 -0.92 14.20
CA ASN A 43 -17.38 0.13 13.43
C ASN A 43 -16.39 0.60 12.36
N ILE A 44 -16.75 0.39 11.09
CA ILE A 44 -15.88 0.76 9.97
C ILE A 44 -15.78 2.29 9.92
N PRO A 45 -14.57 2.87 9.90
CA PRO A 45 -14.40 4.31 9.73
C PRO A 45 -15.04 4.76 8.42
N THR A 46 -15.67 5.94 8.44
CA THR A 46 -16.03 6.63 7.20
C THR A 46 -14.77 7.00 6.41
N ILE A 47 -14.88 7.15 5.09
CA ILE A 47 -13.74 7.52 4.23
C ILE A 47 -12.98 8.77 4.75
N PRO A 48 -13.63 9.86 5.19
CA PRO A 48 -12.90 11.01 5.77
C PRO A 48 -12.12 10.67 7.04
N THR A 49 -12.67 9.80 7.89
CA THR A 49 -11.99 9.34 9.11
C THR A 49 -10.81 8.44 8.78
N LEU A 50 -10.97 7.55 7.81
CA LEU A 50 -9.90 6.68 7.33
C LEU A 50 -8.77 7.50 6.69
N GLN A 51 -9.12 8.56 5.95
CA GLN A 51 -8.14 9.46 5.36
C GLN A 51 -7.26 10.13 6.42
N LYS A 52 -7.86 10.67 7.48
CA LYS A 52 -7.11 11.21 8.63
C LYS A 52 -6.16 10.19 9.26
N LEU A 53 -6.58 8.92 9.36
CA LEU A 53 -5.73 7.85 9.87
C LEU A 53 -4.57 7.56 8.91
N CYS A 54 -4.84 7.48 7.60
CA CYS A 54 -3.82 7.29 6.57
C CYS A 54 -2.80 8.45 6.57
N ASP A 55 -3.28 9.68 6.67
CA ASP A 55 -2.46 10.90 6.77
C ASP A 55 -1.55 10.84 8.01
N ALA A 56 -2.08 10.37 9.16
CA ALA A 56 -1.28 10.16 10.37
C ALA A 56 -0.20 9.09 10.19
N PHE A 57 -0.50 8.02 9.44
CA PHE A 57 0.49 7.00 9.06
C PHE A 57 1.45 7.47 7.96
N GLY A 58 1.16 8.58 7.27
CA GLY A 58 1.94 9.06 6.14
C GLY A 58 1.82 8.15 4.90
N ILE A 59 0.68 7.48 4.75
CA ILE A 59 0.36 6.62 3.59
C ILE A 59 -0.87 7.16 2.88
N THR A 60 -1.05 6.82 1.61
CA THR A 60 -2.28 7.18 0.90
C THR A 60 -3.40 6.18 1.21
N LEU A 61 -4.65 6.58 0.94
CA LEU A 61 -5.79 5.65 0.95
C LEU A 61 -5.59 4.48 -0.03
N ALA A 62 -4.89 4.70 -1.15
CA ALA A 62 -4.56 3.62 -2.08
C ALA A 62 -3.62 2.61 -1.39
N ASP A 63 -2.55 3.09 -0.76
CA ASP A 63 -1.60 2.26 -0.01
C ASP A 63 -2.25 1.49 1.14
N PHE A 64 -3.23 2.11 1.81
CA PHE A 64 -3.99 1.46 2.88
C PHE A 64 -4.80 0.24 2.38
N PHE A 65 -5.30 0.28 1.14
CA PHE A 65 -6.05 -0.82 0.54
C PHE A 65 -5.20 -1.73 -0.35
N LEU A 66 -3.90 -1.46 -0.49
CA LEU A 66 -2.97 -2.39 -1.09
C LEU A 66 -2.70 -3.49 -0.05
N ASP A 67 -3.14 -4.71 -0.36
CA ASP A 67 -2.99 -5.87 0.52
C ASP A 67 -1.50 -6.21 0.80
N GLU A 68 -0.54 -5.66 0.03
CA GLU A 68 0.91 -5.70 0.27
C GLU A 68 1.60 -4.42 -0.26
N PRO A 69 2.60 -3.85 0.43
CA PRO A 69 3.38 -2.69 -0.07
C PRO A 69 4.19 -2.98 -1.34
N ASP A 70 4.27 -4.24 -1.78
CA ASP A 70 4.89 -4.69 -3.04
C ASP A 70 3.88 -4.90 -4.20
N ALA A 71 2.60 -4.59 -3.99
CA ALA A 71 1.51 -4.92 -4.93
C ALA A 71 1.38 -3.98 -6.14
N LEU A 72 2.50 -3.53 -6.72
CA LEU A 72 2.62 -3.71 -8.17
C LEU A 72 2.96 -5.18 -8.35
N GLN A 73 1.96 -6.07 -8.20
CA GLN A 73 2.15 -7.51 -8.44
C GLN A 73 2.45 -7.68 -9.92
N LEU A 74 3.74 -7.55 -10.23
CA LEU A 74 4.31 -7.95 -11.48
C LEU A 74 3.95 -9.43 -11.61
N THR A 75 3.24 -9.76 -12.68
CA THR A 75 3.01 -11.17 -13.04
C THR A 75 4.36 -11.90 -13.08
N GLU A 76 4.35 -13.23 -12.91
CA GLU A 76 5.58 -14.04 -12.98
C GLU A 76 6.43 -13.69 -14.21
N GLY A 77 5.79 -13.49 -15.37
CA GLY A 77 6.46 -13.03 -16.59
C GLY A 77 7.07 -11.63 -16.50
N GLN A 78 6.44 -10.69 -15.80
CA GLN A 78 7.01 -9.35 -15.58
C GLN A 78 8.19 -9.38 -14.60
N GLN A 79 8.14 -10.22 -13.56
CA GLN A 79 9.26 -10.42 -12.62
C GLN A 79 10.47 -11.05 -13.32
N GLU A 80 10.23 -12.03 -14.19
CA GLU A 80 11.27 -12.66 -15.00
C GLU A 80 11.96 -11.63 -15.91
N ILE A 81 11.18 -10.78 -16.61
CA ILE A 81 11.73 -9.72 -17.47
C ILE A 81 12.60 -8.74 -16.67
N ILE A 82 12.20 -8.36 -15.46
CA ILE A 82 12.97 -7.44 -14.61
C ILE A 82 14.27 -8.09 -14.12
N THR A 83 14.21 -9.37 -13.76
CA THR A 83 15.40 -10.15 -13.35
C THR A 83 16.40 -10.24 -14.50
N LEU A 84 15.93 -10.56 -15.71
CA LEU A 84 16.76 -10.58 -16.91
C LEU A 84 17.33 -9.18 -17.21
N TYR A 85 16.52 -8.13 -17.10
CA TYR A 85 16.96 -6.75 -17.31
C TYR A 85 18.10 -6.35 -16.36
N ASN A 86 17.99 -6.66 -15.07
CA ASN A 86 18.99 -6.27 -14.08
C ASN A 86 20.38 -6.85 -14.38
N ASN A 87 20.43 -8.06 -14.94
CA ASN A 87 21.67 -8.76 -15.32
C ASN A 87 22.30 -8.29 -16.64
N LEU A 88 21.65 -7.38 -17.39
CA LEU A 88 22.19 -6.85 -18.65
C LEU A 88 23.15 -5.67 -18.45
N SER A 89 24.14 -5.57 -19.33
CA SER A 89 25.00 -4.39 -19.47
C SER A 89 24.22 -3.19 -20.03
N LEU A 90 24.74 -1.97 -19.81
CA LEU A 90 24.06 -0.73 -20.21
C LEU A 90 23.68 -0.70 -21.70
N GLU A 91 24.58 -1.18 -22.57
CA GLU A 91 24.35 -1.25 -24.01
C GLU A 91 23.23 -2.24 -24.36
N LYS A 92 23.19 -3.40 -23.72
CA LYS A 92 22.14 -4.41 -23.95
C LYS A 92 20.78 -3.97 -23.40
N LYS A 93 20.74 -3.20 -22.31
CA LYS A 93 19.50 -2.60 -21.78
C LYS A 93 18.87 -1.63 -22.78
N LYS A 94 19.69 -0.81 -23.46
CA LYS A 94 19.21 0.09 -24.54
C LYS A 94 18.60 -0.71 -25.70
N ILE A 95 19.26 -1.79 -26.10
CA ILE A 95 18.79 -2.68 -27.17
C ILE A 95 17.46 -3.35 -26.78
N LEU A 96 17.35 -3.90 -25.56
CA LEU A 96 16.09 -4.49 -25.08
C LEU A 96 14.94 -3.49 -25.13
N LYS A 97 15.19 -2.25 -24.67
CA LYS A 97 14.19 -1.19 -24.71
C LYS A 97 13.77 -0.83 -26.15
N ALA A 98 14.69 -0.88 -27.11
CA ALA A 98 14.37 -0.67 -28.52
C ALA A 98 13.52 -1.81 -29.09
N TYR A 99 13.82 -3.07 -28.77
CA TYR A 99 13.02 -4.22 -29.16
C TYR A 99 11.60 -4.16 -28.57
N MET A 100 11.47 -3.88 -27.27
CA MET A 100 10.16 -3.73 -26.63
C MET A 100 9.33 -2.62 -27.30
N LYS A 101 9.95 -1.50 -27.65
CA LYS A 101 9.29 -0.42 -28.40
C LYS A 101 8.87 -0.85 -29.80
N GLY A 102 9.71 -1.61 -30.50
CA GLY A 102 9.39 -2.15 -31.82
C GLY A 102 8.22 -3.14 -31.79
N LEU A 103 8.08 -3.92 -30.71
CA LEU A 103 6.95 -4.82 -30.51
C LEU A 103 5.64 -4.09 -30.14
N LEU A 104 5.75 -2.93 -29.48
CA LEU A 104 4.59 -2.10 -29.11
C LEU A 104 4.10 -1.20 -30.25
N MET A 105 4.95 -0.92 -31.23
CA MET A 105 4.56 -0.26 -32.47
C MET A 105 4.05 -1.33 -33.44
N GLU A 106 2.80 -1.75 -33.27
CA GLU A 106 2.09 -2.51 -34.32
C GLU A 106 2.08 -1.68 -35.62
N VAL A 107 2.39 -2.34 -36.74
CA VAL A 107 2.20 -1.81 -38.10
C VAL A 107 0.70 -1.72 -38.41
#